data_AF-I3CCI0-F1
#
_entry.id   AF-I3CCI0-F1
#
_cell.length_a   1.000
_cell.length_b   1.000
_cell.length_c   1.000
_cell.angle_alpha   90.00
_cell.angle_beta   90.00
_cell.angle_gamma   90.00
#
_symmetry.space_group_name_H-M   'P 1'
#
loop_
_entity.id
_entity.type
_entity.pdbx_description
1 polymer ?
#
loop_
_entity_poly.entity_id
_entity_poly.type
_entity_poly.pdbx_seq_one_letter_code
_entity_poly.pdbx_strand_id
1 'polypeptide(L)'
;MTFDEWLLLAKSKESFERSLCLDEIPQDVSHEQIVPVLLALLEDEDELVRTCAAEELAIYSEHREELIKDALKKMLEKESSVLAQSYAIISFCELADENDLSFIIHFFQNAGEAYLKINVATGLFLVAQKILIKHFDNAIWNTDNDYPLHRHLRSSSINLIKYAFESIYLSKLHVINTLEEVISQSGEEIGIHATASNALEQIINLDSGLREKK
;
A
#
# COMPACT_ATOMS: atom_id res chain seq x y z
N MET A 1 -5.38 -3.31 25.96
CA MET A 1 -4.45 -4.34 26.44
C MET A 1 -3.08 -3.71 26.65
N THR A 2 -2.31 -4.12 27.67
CA THR A 2 -0.91 -3.71 27.83
C THR A 2 0.02 -4.50 26.89
N PHE A 3 1.24 -4.02 26.66
CA PHE A 3 2.22 -4.75 25.83
C PHE A 3 2.56 -6.13 26.40
N ASP A 4 2.66 -6.25 27.73
CA ASP A 4 2.96 -7.54 28.37
C ASP A 4 1.81 -8.54 28.23
N GLU A 5 0.56 -8.08 28.41
CA GLU A 5 -0.64 -8.91 28.18
C GLU A 5 -0.72 -9.37 26.73
N TRP A 6 -0.42 -8.47 25.78
CA TRP A 6 -0.38 -8.79 24.37
C TRP A 6 0.70 -9.83 24.04
N LEU A 7 1.89 -9.69 24.63
CA LEU A 7 2.98 -10.64 24.43
C LEU A 7 2.66 -12.03 24.99
N LEU A 8 1.79 -12.13 26.00
CA LEU A 8 1.29 -13.41 26.50
C LEU A 8 0.38 -14.08 25.46
N LEU A 9 -0.47 -13.33 24.76
CA LEU A 9 -1.29 -13.86 23.67
C LEU A 9 -0.42 -14.36 22.51
N ALA A 10 0.57 -13.57 22.07
CA ALA A 10 1.49 -13.93 21.00
C ALA A 10 2.25 -15.25 21.29
N LYS A 11 2.47 -15.57 22.57
CA LYS A 11 3.20 -16.76 23.03
C LYS A 11 2.30 -17.89 23.50
N SER A 12 0.99 -17.76 23.32
CA SER A 12 0.05 -18.79 23.76
C SER A 12 0.27 -20.09 23.00
N LYS A 13 -0.03 -21.21 23.68
CA LYS A 13 -0.09 -22.52 23.04
C LYS A 13 -1.30 -22.65 22.11
N GLU A 14 -2.38 -21.93 22.41
CA GLU A 14 -3.60 -21.97 21.63
C GLU A 14 -3.47 -21.05 20.42
N SER A 15 -3.62 -21.59 19.21
CA SER A 15 -3.47 -20.79 17.99
C SER A 15 -4.52 -19.69 17.88
N PHE A 16 -5.71 -19.90 18.43
CA PHE A 16 -6.76 -18.87 18.53
C PHE A 16 -6.31 -17.65 19.36
N GLU A 17 -5.58 -17.86 20.46
CA GLU A 17 -5.06 -16.75 21.26
C GLU A 17 -3.92 -16.03 20.52
N ARG A 18 -3.08 -16.77 19.79
CA ARG A 18 -2.04 -16.17 18.93
C ARG A 18 -2.63 -15.39 17.76
N SER A 19 -3.73 -15.84 17.16
CA SER A 19 -4.42 -15.08 16.11
C SER A 19 -5.13 -13.86 16.69
N LEU A 20 -5.79 -14.00 17.84
CA LEU A 20 -6.44 -12.88 18.55
C LEU A 20 -5.43 -11.78 18.91
N CYS A 21 -4.18 -12.17 19.20
CA CYS A 21 -3.09 -11.22 19.41
C CYS A 21 -2.96 -10.20 18.26
N LEU A 22 -3.24 -10.60 17.02
CA LEU A 22 -3.10 -9.75 15.84
C LEU A 22 -4.25 -8.75 15.70
N ASP A 23 -5.43 -9.07 16.24
CA ASP A 23 -6.56 -8.13 16.34
C ASP A 23 -6.40 -7.13 17.50
N GLU A 24 -5.60 -7.49 18.51
CA GLU A 24 -5.49 -6.76 19.78
C GLU A 24 -4.12 -6.05 19.93
N ILE A 25 -3.48 -5.66 18.82
CA ILE A 25 -2.20 -4.94 18.84
C ILE A 25 -2.36 -3.62 19.61
N PRO A 26 -1.56 -3.38 20.67
CA PRO A 26 -1.69 -2.16 21.47
C PRO A 26 -1.29 -0.92 20.67
N GLN A 27 -2.19 0.06 20.60
CA GLN A 27 -2.01 1.30 19.82
C GLN A 27 -0.88 2.19 20.35
N ASP A 28 -0.58 2.13 21.65
CA ASP A 28 0.41 2.99 22.31
C ASP A 28 1.84 2.38 22.32
N VAL A 29 2.08 1.34 21.53
CA VAL A 29 3.37 0.64 21.46
C VAL A 29 4.07 0.97 20.14
N SER A 30 5.37 1.25 20.24
CA SER A 30 6.18 1.58 19.07
C SER A 30 6.28 0.43 18.07
N HIS A 31 6.37 0.75 16.78
CA HIS A 31 6.59 -0.24 15.72
C HIS A 31 7.88 -1.07 15.97
N GLU A 32 8.89 -0.47 16.62
CA GLU A 32 10.14 -1.17 16.99
C GLU A 32 9.90 -2.38 17.90
N GLN A 33 8.86 -2.32 18.73
CA GLN A 33 8.48 -3.40 19.64
C GLN A 33 7.51 -4.39 18.99
N ILE A 34 6.59 -3.90 18.13
CA ILE A 34 5.58 -4.73 17.48
C ILE A 34 6.19 -5.60 16.37
N VAL A 35 7.00 -5.02 15.48
CA VAL A 35 7.49 -5.71 14.27
C VAL A 35 8.25 -7.00 14.57
N PRO A 36 9.16 -7.08 15.56
CA PRO A 36 9.83 -8.34 15.88
C PRO A 36 8.88 -9.47 16.29
N VAL A 37 7.76 -9.15 16.93
CA VAL A 37 6.75 -10.13 17.33
C VAL A 37 5.94 -10.58 16.12
N LEU A 38 5.51 -9.64 15.26
CA LEU A 38 4.82 -9.98 14.01
C LEU A 38 5.69 -10.84 13.08
N LEU A 39 6.98 -10.54 12.96
CA LEU A 39 7.93 -11.33 12.19
C LEU A 39 8.08 -12.76 12.74
N ALA A 40 7.97 -12.95 14.06
CA ALA A 40 7.98 -14.28 14.66
C ALA A 40 6.67 -15.03 14.38
N LEU A 41 5.53 -14.34 14.39
CA LEU A 41 4.21 -14.91 14.06
C LEU A 41 4.06 -15.24 12.57
N LEU A 42 4.85 -14.60 11.69
CA LEU A 42 4.93 -14.96 10.27
C LEU A 42 5.50 -16.39 10.05
N GLU A 43 6.19 -16.93 11.05
CA GLU A 43 6.79 -18.26 11.07
C GLU A 43 5.98 -19.26 11.92
N ASP A 44 4.77 -18.88 12.34
CA ASP A 44 3.92 -19.71 13.20
C ASP A 44 3.53 -21.03 12.52
N GLU A 45 3.29 -22.07 13.31
CA GLU A 45 2.82 -23.36 12.78
C GLU A 45 1.39 -23.29 12.23
N ASP A 46 0.56 -22.39 12.77
CA ASP A 46 -0.83 -22.22 12.38
C ASP A 46 -0.96 -21.27 11.19
N GLU A 47 -1.68 -21.72 10.16
CA GLU A 47 -1.89 -20.97 8.92
C GLU A 47 -2.59 -19.62 9.16
N LEU A 48 -3.58 -19.59 10.06
CA LEU A 48 -4.37 -18.38 10.32
C LEU A 48 -3.48 -17.32 10.99
N VAL A 49 -2.65 -17.75 11.94
CA VAL A 49 -1.69 -16.86 12.61
C VAL A 49 -0.72 -16.25 11.59
N ARG A 50 -0.15 -17.07 10.69
CA ARG A 50 0.74 -16.56 9.63
C ARG A 50 0.02 -15.61 8.67
N THR A 51 -1.23 -15.91 8.32
CA THR A 51 -2.06 -15.09 7.43
C THR A 51 -2.28 -13.70 8.02
N CYS A 52 -2.77 -13.63 9.26
CA CYS A 52 -2.99 -12.39 9.96
C CYS A 52 -1.67 -11.63 10.22
N ALA A 53 -0.58 -12.34 10.51
CA ALA A 53 0.72 -11.69 10.71
C ALA A 53 1.24 -11.04 9.42
N ALA A 54 1.03 -11.70 8.28
CA ALA A 54 1.38 -11.13 6.98
C ALA A 54 0.59 -9.85 6.66
N GLU A 55 -0.70 -9.82 6.99
CA GLU A 55 -1.57 -8.66 6.83
C GLU A 55 -1.07 -7.47 7.68
N GLU A 56 -0.89 -7.70 8.99
CA GLU A 56 -0.49 -6.65 9.93
C GLU A 56 0.91 -6.08 9.63
N LEU A 57 1.84 -6.89 9.14
CA LEU A 57 3.21 -6.43 8.84
C LEU A 57 3.27 -5.26 7.85
N ALA A 58 2.34 -5.16 6.89
CA ALA A 58 2.31 -4.00 5.98
C ALA A 58 1.93 -2.70 6.71
N ILE A 59 1.06 -2.79 7.71
CA ILE A 59 0.58 -1.64 8.50
C ILE A 59 1.70 -1.08 9.39
N TYR A 60 2.50 -1.95 10.00
CA TYR A 60 3.60 -1.58 10.91
C TYR A 60 4.95 -1.41 10.21
N SER A 61 4.94 -1.07 8.92
CA SER A 61 6.13 -1.10 8.06
C SER A 61 7.03 0.13 8.12
N GLU A 62 6.59 1.20 8.78
CA GLU A 62 7.31 2.47 8.86
C GLU A 62 8.79 2.27 9.25
N HIS A 63 9.68 2.72 8.36
CA HIS A 63 11.14 2.64 8.48
C HIS A 63 11.73 1.20 8.52
N ARG A 64 10.94 0.19 8.13
CA ARG A 64 11.30 -1.24 8.16
C ARG A 64 10.85 -1.99 6.90
N GLU A 65 10.51 -1.26 5.85
CA GLU A 65 9.90 -1.78 4.62
C GLU A 65 10.74 -2.89 4.00
N GLU A 66 12.07 -2.71 3.87
CA GLU A 66 12.96 -3.72 3.31
C GLU A 66 13.05 -4.99 4.16
N LEU A 67 13.13 -4.84 5.49
CA LEU A 67 13.16 -5.98 6.42
C LEU A 67 11.89 -6.83 6.28
N ILE A 68 10.73 -6.15 6.21
CA ILE A 68 9.43 -6.80 6.12
C ILE A 68 9.24 -7.42 4.73
N LYS A 69 9.62 -6.71 3.65
CA LYS A 69 9.63 -7.27 2.29
C LYS A 69 10.45 -8.54 2.20
N ASP A 70 11.64 -8.57 2.79
CA ASP A 70 12.49 -9.77 2.81
C ASP A 70 11.86 -10.92 3.59
N ALA A 71 11.18 -10.64 4.70
CA ALA A 71 10.45 -11.65 5.47
C ALA A 71 9.26 -12.22 4.68
N LEU A 72 8.46 -11.35 4.05
CA LEU A 72 7.33 -11.76 3.21
C LEU A 72 7.78 -12.56 1.99
N LYS A 73 8.89 -12.17 1.33
CA LYS A 73 9.51 -12.96 0.25
C LYS A 73 9.84 -14.39 0.71
N LYS A 74 10.54 -14.51 1.86
CA LYS A 74 10.90 -15.82 2.42
C LYS A 74 9.68 -16.67 2.79
N MET A 75 8.62 -16.05 3.29
CA MET A 75 7.35 -16.74 3.54
C MET A 75 6.76 -17.25 2.23
N LEU A 76 6.64 -16.40 1.21
CA LEU A 76 6.06 -16.75 -0.09
C LEU A 76 6.81 -17.89 -0.81
N GLU A 77 8.12 -18.01 -0.61
CA GLU A 77 8.95 -19.08 -1.21
C GLU A 77 8.69 -20.47 -0.63
N LYS A 78 8.23 -20.57 0.62
CA LYS A 78 8.05 -21.86 1.33
C LYS A 78 6.61 -22.16 1.71
N GLU A 79 5.74 -21.16 1.73
CA GLU A 79 4.35 -21.30 2.15
C GLU A 79 3.58 -22.15 1.15
N SER A 80 2.81 -23.12 1.67
CA SER A 80 1.94 -23.99 0.88
C SER A 80 0.47 -23.56 0.94
N SER A 81 0.09 -22.79 1.97
CA SER A 81 -1.24 -22.25 2.10
C SER A 81 -1.48 -21.13 1.09
N VAL A 82 -2.47 -21.35 0.22
CA VAL A 82 -2.93 -20.37 -0.75
C VAL A 82 -3.49 -19.11 -0.06
N LEU A 83 -4.10 -19.28 1.12
CA LEU A 83 -4.64 -18.18 1.91
C LEU A 83 -3.50 -17.31 2.45
N ALA A 84 -2.54 -17.93 3.15
CA ALA A 84 -1.42 -17.20 3.71
C ALA A 84 -0.55 -16.55 2.61
N GLN A 85 -0.34 -17.24 1.48
CA GLN A 85 0.31 -16.65 0.30
C GLN A 85 -0.44 -15.44 -0.26
N SER A 86 -1.76 -15.47 -0.27
CA SER A 86 -2.59 -14.39 -0.80
C SER A 86 -2.43 -13.10 0.00
N TYR A 87 -2.46 -13.19 1.32
CA TYR A 87 -2.25 -12.03 2.17
C TYR A 87 -0.79 -11.56 2.12
N ALA A 88 0.16 -12.48 2.16
CA ALA A 88 1.58 -12.13 2.08
C ALA A 88 1.95 -11.43 0.77
N ILE A 89 1.41 -11.84 -0.38
CA ILE A 89 1.72 -11.15 -1.65
C ILE A 89 1.07 -9.77 -1.73
N ILE A 90 -0.14 -9.59 -1.19
CA ILE A 90 -0.78 -8.27 -1.14
C ILE A 90 0.04 -7.33 -0.25
N SER A 91 0.35 -7.74 0.98
CA SER A 91 1.20 -6.99 1.90
C SER A 91 2.58 -6.69 1.29
N PHE A 92 3.16 -7.67 0.58
CA PHE A 92 4.42 -7.45 -0.13
C PHE A 92 4.28 -6.35 -1.20
N CYS A 93 3.20 -6.38 -2.00
CA CYS A 93 2.94 -5.36 -3.02
C CYS A 93 2.60 -3.98 -2.42
N GLU A 94 2.05 -3.95 -1.21
CA GLU A 94 1.85 -2.72 -0.42
C GLU A 94 3.16 -2.09 0.08
N LEU A 95 4.27 -2.82 0.07
CA LEU A 95 5.60 -2.29 0.38
C LEU A 95 6.51 -2.19 -0.86
N ALA A 96 6.16 -2.90 -1.93
CA ALA A 96 6.98 -3.04 -3.12
C ALA A 96 7.12 -1.75 -3.93
N ASP A 97 8.24 -1.68 -4.64
CA ASP A 97 8.56 -0.66 -5.63
C ASP A 97 8.92 -1.26 -7.01
N GLU A 98 9.49 -0.45 -7.89
CA GLU A 98 9.93 -0.87 -9.23
C GLU A 98 10.95 -2.02 -9.23
N ASN A 99 11.79 -2.13 -8.19
CA ASN A 99 12.82 -3.16 -8.10
C ASN A 99 12.23 -4.53 -7.77
N ASP A 100 11.02 -4.56 -7.20
CA ASP A 100 10.35 -5.78 -6.78
C ASP A 100 9.51 -6.43 -7.90
N LEU A 101 9.31 -5.75 -9.04
CA LEU A 101 8.49 -6.23 -10.15
C LEU A 101 8.91 -7.60 -10.67
N SER A 102 10.22 -7.87 -10.72
CA SER A 102 10.74 -9.15 -11.22
C SER A 102 10.33 -10.32 -10.30
N PHE A 103 10.35 -10.11 -8.98
CA PHE A 103 9.85 -11.09 -8.01
C PHE A 103 8.34 -11.32 -8.19
N ILE A 104 7.55 -10.25 -8.28
CA ILE A 104 6.09 -10.34 -8.38
C ILE A 104 5.67 -11.03 -9.68
N ILE A 105 6.30 -10.69 -10.81
CA ILE A 105 6.04 -11.34 -12.11
C ILE A 105 6.42 -12.83 -12.06
N HIS A 106 7.57 -13.15 -11.49
CA HIS A 106 7.97 -14.55 -11.33
C HIS A 106 6.97 -15.32 -10.47
N PHE A 107 6.53 -14.75 -9.35
CA PHE A 107 5.52 -15.36 -8.48
C PHE A 107 4.18 -15.54 -9.21
N PHE A 108 3.71 -14.56 -9.99
CA PHE A 108 2.50 -14.67 -10.82
C PHE A 108 2.56 -15.85 -11.81
N GLN A 109 3.71 -16.02 -12.48
CA GLN A 109 3.91 -17.06 -13.48
C GLN A 109 3.88 -18.47 -12.87
N ASN A 110 4.38 -18.61 -11.64
CA ASN A 110 4.50 -19.89 -10.94
C ASN A 110 3.34 -20.18 -9.98
N ALA A 111 2.48 -19.20 -9.69
CA ALA A 111 1.28 -19.40 -8.89
C ALA A 111 0.40 -20.50 -9.55
N GLY A 112 0.09 -21.55 -8.79
CA GLY A 112 -0.74 -22.66 -9.28
C GLY A 112 -2.22 -22.29 -9.35
N GLU A 113 -2.73 -21.66 -8.29
CA GLU A 113 -4.15 -21.39 -8.10
C GLU A 113 -4.60 -20.08 -8.76
N ALA A 114 -5.79 -20.12 -9.39
CA ALA A 114 -6.36 -18.94 -10.06
C ALA A 114 -6.63 -17.78 -9.09
N TYR A 115 -7.08 -18.09 -7.87
CA TYR A 115 -7.33 -17.09 -6.84
C TYR A 115 -6.04 -16.35 -6.44
N LEU A 116 -4.94 -17.09 -6.24
CA LEU A 116 -3.65 -16.49 -5.95
C LEU A 116 -3.19 -15.58 -7.09
N LYS A 117 -3.36 -16.00 -8.36
CA LYS A 117 -3.04 -15.14 -9.52
C LYS A 117 -3.82 -13.82 -9.52
N ILE A 118 -5.09 -13.83 -9.11
CA ILE A 118 -5.89 -12.61 -8.99
C ILE A 118 -5.25 -11.66 -7.96
N ASN A 119 -4.85 -12.17 -6.79
CA ASN A 119 -4.23 -11.36 -5.75
C ASN A 119 -2.87 -10.80 -6.19
N VAL A 120 -2.06 -11.59 -6.89
CA VAL A 120 -0.78 -11.11 -7.45
C VAL A 120 -1.02 -10.04 -8.52
N ALA A 121 -2.04 -10.19 -9.37
CA ALA A 121 -2.40 -9.19 -10.37
C ALA A 121 -2.89 -7.87 -9.71
N THR A 122 -3.69 -7.98 -8.65
CA THR A 122 -4.08 -6.84 -7.80
C THR A 122 -2.84 -6.17 -7.21
N GLY A 123 -1.89 -6.95 -6.70
CA GLY A 123 -0.63 -6.44 -6.19
C GLY A 123 0.22 -5.71 -7.24
N LEU A 124 0.41 -6.31 -8.42
CA LEU A 124 1.11 -5.68 -9.56
C LEU A 124 0.50 -4.33 -9.93
N PHE A 125 -0.82 -4.27 -9.88
CA PHE A 125 -1.56 -3.06 -10.17
C PHE A 125 -1.35 -1.97 -9.12
N LEU A 126 -1.31 -2.32 -7.83
CA LEU A 126 -0.94 -1.40 -6.74
C LEU A 126 0.50 -0.87 -6.92
N VAL A 127 1.45 -1.74 -7.27
CA VAL A 127 2.84 -1.34 -7.51
C VAL A 127 2.94 -0.41 -8.72
N ALA A 128 2.26 -0.73 -9.82
CA ALA A 128 2.22 0.13 -11.00
C ALA A 128 1.66 1.52 -10.68
N GLN A 129 0.62 1.60 -9.85
CA GLN A 129 0.07 2.87 -9.38
C GLN A 129 1.10 3.69 -8.60
N LYS A 130 1.81 3.08 -7.65
CA LYS A 130 2.83 3.77 -6.86
C LYS A 130 3.98 4.29 -7.70
N ILE A 131 4.47 3.47 -8.64
CA ILE A 131 5.51 3.85 -9.60
C ILE A 131 5.03 5.05 -10.41
N LEU A 132 3.80 4.99 -10.90
CA LEU A 132 3.20 6.07 -11.67
C LEU A 132 3.11 7.37 -10.87
N ILE A 133 2.62 7.30 -9.63
CA ILE A 133 2.54 8.46 -8.71
C ILE A 133 3.94 9.02 -8.44
N LYS A 134 4.90 8.18 -8.06
CA LYS A 134 6.31 8.57 -7.80
C LYS A 134 6.92 9.32 -9.00
N HIS A 135 6.72 8.81 -10.22
CA HIS A 135 7.23 9.48 -11.42
C HIS A 135 6.48 10.78 -11.73
N PHE A 136 5.19 10.86 -11.42
CA PHE A 136 4.44 12.10 -11.59
C PHE A 136 4.82 13.16 -10.57
N ASP A 137 4.96 12.83 -9.30
CA ASP A 137 5.44 13.77 -8.30
C ASP A 137 6.81 14.32 -8.71
N ASN A 138 7.70 13.45 -9.20
CA ASN A 138 8.99 13.88 -9.75
C ASN A 138 8.83 14.81 -10.96
N ALA A 139 7.94 14.49 -11.92
CA ALA A 139 7.69 15.36 -13.07
C ALA A 139 7.04 16.71 -12.69
N ILE A 140 6.19 16.72 -11.64
CA ILE A 140 5.55 17.91 -11.10
C ILE A 140 6.60 18.80 -10.42
N TRP A 141 7.48 18.24 -9.60
CA TRP A 141 8.33 19.05 -8.71
C TRP A 141 9.77 19.27 -9.20
N ASN A 142 10.34 18.36 -10.00
CA ASN A 142 11.75 18.44 -10.46
C ASN A 142 11.93 18.90 -11.90
N THR A 143 10.94 19.58 -12.47
CA THR A 143 11.08 20.22 -13.77
C THR A 143 11.50 21.67 -13.61
N ASP A 144 12.54 22.09 -14.33
CA ASP A 144 13.08 23.47 -14.29
C ASP A 144 11.97 24.48 -14.63
N ASN A 145 11.72 25.45 -13.75
CA ASN A 145 10.51 26.30 -13.81
C ASN A 145 10.42 27.18 -15.07
N ASP A 146 11.52 27.35 -15.80
CA ASP A 146 11.63 28.32 -16.90
C ASP A 146 11.24 27.77 -18.28
N TYR A 147 10.90 26.48 -18.43
CA TYR A 147 10.58 25.91 -19.74
C TYR A 147 9.06 25.66 -19.93
N PRO A 148 8.41 26.25 -20.95
CA PRO A 148 6.98 26.05 -21.24
C PRO A 148 6.57 24.58 -21.42
N LEU A 149 7.50 23.74 -21.90
CA LEU A 149 7.29 22.29 -22.04
C LEU A 149 7.05 21.60 -20.70
N HIS A 150 7.66 22.10 -19.62
CA HIS A 150 7.50 21.57 -18.27
C HIS A 150 6.11 21.86 -17.72
N ARG A 151 5.56 23.05 -17.95
CA ARG A 151 4.17 23.37 -17.55
C ARG A 151 3.15 22.41 -18.18
N HIS A 152 3.36 22.05 -19.44
CA HIS A 152 2.52 21.04 -20.12
C HIS A 152 2.70 19.65 -19.52
N LEU A 153 3.94 19.22 -19.24
CA LEU A 153 4.21 17.95 -18.55
C LEU A 153 3.53 17.88 -17.17
N ARG A 154 3.59 18.96 -16.36
CA ARG A 154 2.90 19.02 -15.06
C ARG A 154 1.38 18.89 -15.22
N SER A 155 0.79 19.66 -16.13
CA SER A 155 -0.66 19.61 -16.39
C SER A 155 -1.12 18.25 -16.94
N SER A 156 -0.34 17.64 -17.84
CA SER A 156 -0.59 16.28 -18.34
C SER A 156 -0.45 15.21 -17.26
N SER A 157 0.51 15.36 -16.35
CA SER A 157 0.71 14.47 -15.20
C SER A 157 -0.49 14.52 -14.24
N ILE A 158 -0.96 15.73 -13.90
CA ILE A 158 -2.16 15.93 -13.08
C ILE A 158 -3.40 15.33 -13.76
N ASN A 159 -3.57 15.52 -15.07
CA ASN A 159 -4.67 14.92 -15.82
C ASN A 159 -4.58 13.38 -15.86
N LEU A 160 -3.38 12.80 -15.94
CA LEU A 160 -3.23 11.34 -15.90
C LEU A 160 -3.49 10.77 -14.50
N ILE A 161 -3.06 11.44 -13.43
CA ILE A 161 -3.44 11.08 -12.05
C ILE A 161 -4.96 11.09 -11.91
N LYS A 162 -5.62 12.12 -12.43
CA LYS A 162 -7.09 12.19 -12.49
C LYS A 162 -7.69 10.99 -13.23
N TYR A 163 -7.21 10.67 -14.44
CA TYR A 163 -7.72 9.52 -15.20
C TYR A 163 -7.44 8.17 -14.52
N ALA A 164 -6.29 8.02 -13.87
CA ALA A 164 -5.98 6.85 -13.06
C ALA A 164 -7.01 6.71 -11.92
N PHE A 165 -7.37 7.81 -11.26
CA PHE A 165 -8.42 7.82 -10.24
C PHE A 165 -9.82 7.50 -10.79
N GLU A 166 -10.19 8.03 -11.95
CA GLU A 166 -11.49 7.77 -12.59
C GLU A 166 -11.65 6.31 -13.04
N SER A 167 -10.54 5.67 -13.41
CA SER A 167 -10.54 4.28 -13.88
C SER A 167 -10.31 3.27 -12.75
N ILE A 168 -9.76 3.71 -11.62
CA ILE A 168 -9.20 2.84 -10.58
C ILE A 168 -9.32 3.50 -9.21
N TYR A 169 -9.99 2.83 -8.28
CA TYR A 169 -10.09 3.20 -6.86
C TYR A 169 -8.71 3.18 -6.17
N LEU A 170 -7.93 4.25 -6.34
CA LEU A 170 -6.74 4.56 -5.56
C LEU A 170 -7.12 4.87 -4.09
N SER A 171 -6.15 4.82 -3.17
CA SER A 171 -6.36 5.29 -1.79
C SER A 171 -6.66 6.80 -1.80
N LYS A 172 -7.95 7.10 -1.78
CA LYS A 172 -8.53 8.43 -1.94
C LYS A 172 -7.87 9.50 -1.07
N LEU A 173 -7.46 9.14 0.14
CA LEU A 173 -6.84 10.05 1.09
C LEU A 173 -5.48 10.57 0.62
N HIS A 174 -4.65 9.70 0.03
CA HIS A 174 -3.33 10.10 -0.46
C HIS A 174 -3.45 11.07 -1.63
N VAL A 175 -4.32 10.76 -2.60
CA VAL A 175 -4.55 11.62 -3.79
C VAL A 175 -5.13 12.99 -3.40
N ILE A 176 -6.06 13.03 -2.44
CA ILE A 176 -6.60 14.30 -1.91
C ILE A 176 -5.48 15.13 -1.28
N ASN A 177 -4.69 14.52 -0.38
CA ASN A 177 -3.59 15.22 0.28
C ASN A 177 -2.56 15.76 -0.72
N THR A 178 -2.19 14.97 -1.74
CA THR A 178 -1.28 15.42 -2.80
C THR A 178 -1.86 16.60 -3.58
N LEU A 179 -3.15 16.58 -3.93
CA LEU A 179 -3.79 17.69 -4.65
C LEU A 179 -3.91 18.95 -3.78
N GLU A 180 -4.23 18.81 -2.49
CA GLU A 180 -4.27 19.92 -1.53
C GLU A 180 -2.88 20.55 -1.35
N GLU A 181 -1.83 19.74 -1.26
CA GLU A 181 -0.44 20.20 -1.21
C GLU A 181 -0.06 20.97 -2.48
N VAL A 182 -0.38 20.43 -3.67
CA VAL A 182 -0.15 21.10 -4.97
C VAL A 182 -0.87 22.45 -5.03
N ILE A 183 -2.13 22.53 -4.58
CA ILE A 183 -2.91 23.77 -4.52
C ILE A 183 -2.20 24.78 -3.61
N SER A 184 -1.76 24.36 -2.42
CA SER A 184 -1.08 25.25 -1.46
C SER A 184 0.28 25.75 -1.95
N GLN A 185 1.01 24.93 -2.71
CA GLN A 185 2.38 25.22 -3.16
C GLN A 185 2.43 25.90 -4.53
N SER A 186 1.34 25.88 -5.31
CA SER A 186 1.29 26.43 -6.68
C SER A 186 1.46 27.95 -6.81
N GLY A 187 1.34 28.73 -5.73
CA GLY A 187 1.60 30.18 -5.73
C GLY A 187 0.83 30.95 -6.82
N GLU A 188 1.55 31.67 -7.69
CA GLU A 188 0.99 32.44 -8.83
C GLU A 188 0.83 31.60 -10.13
N GLU A 189 1.12 30.30 -10.12
CA GLU A 189 0.92 29.46 -11.31
C GLU A 189 -0.57 29.11 -11.51
N ILE A 190 -1.35 30.11 -11.94
CA ILE A 190 -2.81 30.08 -12.10
C ILE A 190 -3.29 28.83 -12.86
N GLY A 191 -2.53 28.37 -13.86
CA GLY A 191 -2.87 27.18 -14.65
C GLY A 191 -2.77 25.87 -13.85
N ILE A 192 -1.73 25.70 -13.04
CA ILE A 192 -1.55 24.49 -12.22
C ILE A 192 -2.58 24.49 -11.09
N HIS A 193 -2.74 25.65 -10.43
CA HIS A 193 -3.74 25.82 -9.37
C HIS A 193 -5.15 25.48 -9.87
N ALA A 194 -5.58 26.07 -10.99
CA ALA A 194 -6.91 25.80 -11.55
C ALA A 194 -7.10 24.34 -11.96
N THR A 195 -6.05 23.69 -12.47
CA THR A 195 -6.12 22.27 -12.88
C THR A 195 -6.23 21.36 -11.65
N ALA A 196 -5.43 21.59 -10.61
CA ALA A 196 -5.46 20.80 -9.38
C ALA A 196 -6.77 20.99 -8.60
N SER A 197 -7.27 22.22 -8.47
CA SER A 197 -8.54 22.51 -7.81
C SER A 197 -9.73 21.85 -8.51
N ASN A 198 -9.74 21.86 -9.84
CA ASN A 198 -10.80 21.21 -10.62
C ASN A 198 -10.73 19.68 -10.51
N ALA A 199 -9.53 19.09 -10.51
CA ALA A 199 -9.36 17.66 -10.27
C ALA A 199 -9.85 17.25 -8.87
N LEU A 200 -9.50 18.02 -7.84
CA LEU A 200 -9.95 17.78 -6.46
C LEU A 200 -11.47 17.86 -6.32
N GLU A 201 -12.10 18.88 -6.90
CA GLU A 201 -13.56 19.05 -6.88
C GLU A 201 -14.29 17.87 -7.55
N GLN A 202 -13.79 17.40 -8.70
CA GLN A 202 -14.37 16.25 -9.40
C GLN A 202 -14.23 14.95 -8.60
N ILE A 203 -13.10 14.74 -7.93
CA ILE A 203 -12.86 13.58 -7.06
C ILE A 203 -13.83 13.58 -5.86
N ILE A 204 -14.04 14.74 -5.23
CA ILE A 204 -15.00 14.90 -4.13
C ILE A 204 -16.44 14.64 -4.61
N ASN A 205 -16.81 15.15 -5.78
CA ASN A 205 -18.15 14.99 -6.36
C ASN A 205 -18.46 13.56 -6.79
N LEU A 206 -17.47 12.80 -7.25
CA LEU A 206 -17.64 11.37 -7.54
C LEU A 206 -17.99 10.56 -6.27
N ASP A 207 -17.50 10.96 -5.11
CA ASP A 207 -17.78 10.29 -3.82
C ASP A 207 -19.16 10.61 -3.26
N SER A 208 -19.61 11.87 -3.35
CA SER A 208 -20.93 12.29 -2.88
C SER A 208 -22.06 11.66 -3.71
N GLY A 209 -21.89 11.57 -5.02
CA GLY A 209 -22.85 10.92 -5.92
C GLY A 209 -22.97 9.38 -5.76
N LEU A 210 -22.01 8.74 -5.08
CA LEU A 210 -22.06 7.31 -4.74
C LEU A 210 -22.78 7.05 -3.42
N ARG A 211 -22.79 8.00 -2.48
CA ARG A 211 -23.55 7.91 -1.22
C ARG A 211 -25.05 8.11 -1.41
N GLU A 212 -25.45 8.92 -2.40
CA GLU A 212 -26.87 9.14 -2.74
C GLU A 212 -27.49 8.01 -3.58
N LYS A 213 -26.68 7.05 -4.04
CA LYS A 213 -27.12 5.89 -4.84
C LYS A 213 -27.12 4.55 -4.06
N LYS A 214 -26.90 4.58 -2.75
CA LYS A 214 -27.11 3.44 -1.83
C LYS A 214 -28.39 3.66 -1.02
#